data_AF-A0ABD5SRW6-F1
#
_entry.id   AF-A0ABD5SRW6-F1
#
_cell.length_a   1.000
_cell.length_b   1.000
_cell.length_c   1.000
_cell.angle_alpha   90.00
_cell.angle_beta   90.00
_cell.angle_gamma   90.00
#
_symmetry.space_group_name_H-M   'P 1'
#
loop_
_entity.id
_entity.type
_entity.pdbx_description
1 polymer ?
#
loop_
_entity_poly.entity_id
_entity_poly.type
_entity_poly.pdbx_seq_one_letter_code
_entity_poly.pdbx_strand_id
1 'polypeptide(L)'
;MTAEERIAELGEEEPTSDPSDVYDDVTSLPQWWREVVYEFEENGLRPYQPSRFTDDEIVREVVSKLEQRYDVEIRLGAKNPEPDGPWAIHVDGEPVADVEHRREPDGYTRYGVSSDRFEEIVASAIESDDRGDRGSGSDSE
;
A
#
# COMPACT_ATOMS: atom_id res chain seq x y z
N MET A 1 -39.19 -8.30 13.28
CA MET A 1 -37.83 -8.31 12.73
C MET A 1 -36.90 -7.70 13.77
N THR A 2 -36.25 -8.56 14.55
CA THR A 2 -35.28 -8.18 15.58
C THR A 2 -33.90 -7.95 14.96
N ALA A 3 -33.01 -7.26 15.67
CA ALA A 3 -31.63 -7.00 15.23
C ALA A 3 -30.84 -8.30 14.96
N GLU A 4 -31.28 -9.42 15.53
CA GLU A 4 -30.72 -10.76 15.35
C GLU A 4 -31.02 -11.36 13.97
N GLU A 5 -32.15 -10.98 13.34
CA GLU A 5 -32.52 -11.43 11.98
C GLU A 5 -31.70 -10.73 10.88
N ARG A 6 -31.05 -9.59 11.18
CA ARG A 6 -30.28 -8.81 10.19
C ARG A 6 -28.84 -9.30 9.97
N ILE A 7 -28.32 -10.11 10.88
CA ILE A 7 -26.97 -10.68 10.74
C ILE A 7 -26.99 -11.92 9.82
N ALA A 8 -28.15 -12.58 9.70
CA ALA A 8 -28.33 -13.74 8.83
C ALA A 8 -28.54 -13.40 7.34
N GLU A 9 -28.68 -12.12 6.97
CA GLU A 9 -28.85 -11.66 5.58
C GLU A 9 -27.55 -11.10 4.97
N LEU A 10 -26.45 -11.10 5.73
CA LEU A 10 -25.13 -10.73 5.23
C LEU A 10 -24.47 -11.97 4.57
N GLY A 11 -24.85 -12.23 3.32
CA GLY A 11 -24.13 -13.02 2.32
C GLY A 11 -23.26 -14.16 2.86
N GLU A 12 -23.87 -15.32 3.08
CA GLU A 12 -23.19 -16.61 3.30
C GLU A 12 -22.55 -17.14 2.00
N GLU A 13 -21.86 -16.30 1.24
CA GLU A 13 -20.92 -16.78 0.23
C GLU A 13 -19.57 -16.92 0.93
N GLU A 14 -19.24 -18.16 1.31
CA GLU A 14 -17.90 -18.45 1.80
C GLU A 14 -16.89 -17.90 0.77
N PRO A 15 -15.92 -17.07 1.19
CA PRO A 15 -14.92 -16.59 0.28
C PRO A 15 -14.15 -17.77 -0.28
N THR A 16 -14.41 -18.06 -1.55
CA THR A 16 -13.61 -18.96 -2.36
C THR A 16 -12.17 -18.45 -2.39
N SER A 17 -11.22 -19.39 -2.24
CA SER A 17 -9.78 -19.14 -2.37
C SER A 17 -9.31 -19.27 -3.82
N ASP A 18 -10.20 -19.66 -4.73
CA ASP A 18 -9.85 -19.90 -6.13
C ASP A 18 -9.52 -18.57 -6.82
N PRO A 19 -8.32 -18.42 -7.40
CA PRO A 19 -7.91 -17.16 -7.99
C PRO A 19 -8.69 -16.80 -9.26
N SER A 20 -9.39 -17.75 -9.89
CA SER A 20 -10.18 -17.47 -11.09
C SER A 20 -11.46 -16.67 -10.80
N ASP A 21 -11.87 -16.57 -9.53
CA ASP A 21 -12.92 -15.64 -9.09
C ASP A 21 -12.54 -14.17 -9.27
N VAL A 22 -11.25 -13.86 -9.34
CA VAL A 22 -10.73 -12.49 -9.47
C VAL A 22 -9.98 -12.27 -10.78
N TYR A 23 -9.32 -13.30 -11.31
CA TYR A 23 -8.44 -13.20 -12.46
C TYR A 23 -8.85 -14.17 -13.57
N ASP A 24 -9.15 -13.66 -14.77
CA ASP A 24 -9.33 -14.51 -15.95
C ASP A 24 -8.07 -15.31 -16.30
N ASP A 25 -6.88 -14.72 -16.09
CA ASP A 25 -5.59 -15.36 -16.36
C ASP A 25 -4.50 -14.85 -15.40
N VAL A 26 -4.26 -15.64 -14.34
CA VAL A 26 -3.17 -15.40 -13.38
C VAL A 26 -1.82 -15.43 -14.07
N THR A 27 -1.62 -16.24 -15.11
CA THR A 27 -0.29 -16.43 -15.72
C THR A 27 0.23 -15.19 -16.46
N SER A 28 -0.70 -14.33 -16.88
CA SER A 28 -0.43 -13.03 -17.51
C SER A 28 -0.04 -11.92 -16.52
N LEU A 29 -0.20 -12.14 -15.21
CA LEU A 29 0.19 -11.16 -14.18
C LEU A 29 1.73 -11.08 -14.01
N PRO A 30 2.25 -9.96 -13.48
CA PRO A 30 3.64 -9.84 -13.06
C PRO A 30 4.07 -11.00 -12.15
N GLN A 31 5.32 -11.45 -12.26
CA GLN A 31 5.83 -12.61 -11.50
C GLN A 31 5.56 -12.49 -10.00
N TRP A 32 5.90 -11.35 -9.40
CA TRP A 32 5.69 -11.13 -7.97
C TRP A 32 4.22 -11.26 -7.56
N TRP A 33 3.29 -10.86 -8.43
CA TRP A 33 1.86 -10.88 -8.15
C TRP A 33 1.38 -12.33 -8.18
N ARG A 34 1.79 -13.08 -9.21
CA ARG A 34 1.51 -14.52 -9.32
C ARG A 34 1.98 -15.30 -8.11
N GLU A 35 3.20 -15.05 -7.65
CA GLU A 35 3.78 -15.73 -6.48
C GLU A 35 2.92 -15.52 -5.22
N VAL A 36 2.45 -14.29 -4.97
CA VAL A 36 1.58 -14.01 -3.83
C VAL A 36 0.18 -14.60 -4.01
N VAL A 37 -0.36 -14.60 -5.23
CA VAL A 37 -1.66 -15.23 -5.53
C VAL A 37 -1.63 -16.72 -5.21
N TYR A 38 -0.60 -17.44 -5.67
CA TYR A 38 -0.45 -18.86 -5.36
C TYR A 38 -0.22 -19.10 -3.86
N GLU A 39 0.58 -18.27 -3.19
CA GLU A 39 0.76 -18.38 -1.74
C GLU A 39 -0.57 -18.23 -0.99
N PHE A 40 -1.43 -17.29 -1.40
CA PHE A 40 -2.75 -17.11 -0.77
C PHE A 40 -3.68 -18.30 -1.02
N GLU A 41 -3.70 -18.81 -2.25
CA GLU A 41 -4.45 -20.02 -2.61
C GLU A 41 -4.00 -21.23 -1.79
N GLU A 42 -2.69 -21.47 -1.68
CA GLU A 42 -2.10 -22.57 -0.91
C GLU A 42 -2.46 -22.52 0.59
N ASN A 43 -2.72 -21.31 1.11
CA ASN A 43 -3.11 -21.10 2.50
C ASN A 43 -4.63 -21.03 2.70
N GLY A 44 -5.45 -21.23 1.65
CA GLY A 44 -6.90 -21.12 1.73
C GLY A 44 -7.37 -19.70 2.08
N LEU A 45 -6.61 -18.68 1.69
CA LEU A 45 -6.96 -17.28 1.87
C LEU A 45 -7.76 -16.79 0.66
N ARG A 46 -8.45 -15.65 0.81
CA ARG A 46 -9.09 -14.97 -0.33
C ARG A 46 -8.04 -14.68 -1.42
N PRO A 47 -8.41 -14.73 -2.72
CA PRO A 47 -7.51 -14.39 -3.80
C PRO A 47 -6.83 -13.05 -3.54
N TYR A 48 -5.50 -13.06 -3.56
CA TYR A 48 -4.73 -11.87 -3.28
C TYR A 48 -5.03 -10.78 -4.32
N GLN A 49 -5.34 -9.58 -3.83
CA GLN A 49 -5.40 -8.37 -4.65
C GLN A 49 -4.44 -7.33 -4.07
N PRO A 50 -3.56 -6.74 -4.90
CA PRO A 50 -2.59 -5.76 -4.43
C PRO A 50 -3.26 -4.44 -4.06
N SER A 51 -2.60 -3.69 -3.18
CA SER A 51 -3.07 -2.38 -2.76
C SER A 51 -3.05 -1.37 -3.91
N ARG A 52 -3.98 -0.42 -3.89
CA ARG A 52 -4.17 0.59 -4.94
C ARG A 52 -4.19 2.02 -4.42
N PHE A 53 -3.85 2.96 -5.29
CA PHE A 53 -4.11 4.39 -5.08
C PHE A 53 -5.55 4.75 -5.46
N THR A 54 -5.93 6.03 -5.29
CA THR A 54 -7.26 6.52 -5.67
C THR A 54 -7.52 6.45 -7.18
N ASP A 55 -6.47 6.53 -7.99
CA ASP A 55 -6.46 6.39 -9.46
C ASP A 55 -6.30 4.93 -9.95
N ASP A 56 -6.44 3.94 -9.06
CA ASP A 56 -6.36 2.51 -9.36
C ASP A 56 -4.97 1.97 -9.76
N GLU A 57 -3.93 2.81 -9.76
CA GLU A 57 -2.54 2.35 -9.91
C GLU A 57 -2.11 1.43 -8.76
N ILE A 58 -1.28 0.44 -9.10
CA ILE A 58 -0.78 -0.57 -8.17
C ILE A 58 0.34 0.02 -7.32
N VAL A 59 0.10 0.09 -6.00
CA VAL A 59 1.02 0.74 -5.05
C VAL A 59 2.42 0.17 -5.13
N ARG A 60 2.54 -1.16 -5.20
CA ARG A 60 3.84 -1.84 -5.28
C ARG A 60 4.64 -1.45 -6.53
N GLU A 61 3.98 -1.23 -7.67
CA GLU A 61 4.67 -0.88 -8.91
C GLU A 61 5.19 0.56 -8.88
N VAL A 62 4.36 1.51 -8.42
CA VAL A 62 4.77 2.91 -8.25
C VAL A 62 5.89 3.02 -7.21
N VAL A 63 5.75 2.35 -6.07
CA VAL A 63 6.79 2.30 -5.02
C VAL A 63 8.09 1.75 -5.60
N SER A 64 8.07 0.56 -6.20
CA SER A 64 9.28 -0.06 -6.74
C SER A 64 9.96 0.80 -7.82
N LYS A 65 9.18 1.51 -8.64
CA LYS A 65 9.69 2.45 -9.64
C LYS A 65 10.39 3.65 -8.99
N LEU A 66 9.82 4.22 -7.93
CA LEU A 66 10.41 5.36 -7.23
C LEU A 66 11.65 4.96 -6.43
N GLU A 67 11.59 3.83 -5.70
CA GLU A 67 12.73 3.28 -4.96
C GLU A 67 13.93 3.06 -5.88
N GLN A 68 13.72 2.43 -7.04
CA GLN A 68 14.80 2.24 -8.03
C GLN A 68 15.28 3.55 -8.66
N ARG A 69 14.38 4.54 -8.84
CA ARG A 69 14.73 5.82 -9.45
C ARG A 69 15.58 6.69 -8.53
N TYR A 70 15.30 6.66 -7.24
CA TYR A 70 15.88 7.55 -6.25
C TYR A 70 16.86 6.85 -5.30
N ASP A 71 16.97 5.52 -5.36
CA ASP A 71 17.80 4.68 -4.48
C ASP A 71 17.43 4.86 -2.99
N VAL A 72 16.13 4.81 -2.71
CA VAL A 72 15.54 4.99 -1.35
C VAL A 72 14.62 3.82 -0.99
N GLU A 73 14.34 3.63 0.30
CA GLU A 73 13.28 2.72 0.78
C GLU A 73 11.97 3.47 1.03
N ILE A 74 10.85 2.99 0.49
CA ILE A 74 9.54 3.64 0.67
C ILE A 74 8.56 2.68 1.34
N ARG A 75 7.95 3.12 2.45
CA ARG A 75 6.96 2.32 3.19
C ARG A 75 5.69 3.10 3.51
N LEU A 76 4.55 2.50 3.20
CA LEU A 76 3.25 2.94 3.73
C LEU A 76 2.93 2.11 4.97
N GLY A 77 2.77 2.76 6.12
CA GLY A 77 2.53 2.06 7.37
C GLY A 77 2.09 2.98 8.50
N ALA A 78 1.65 2.38 9.61
CA ALA A 78 1.24 3.13 10.79
C ALA A 78 2.41 3.99 11.32
N LYS A 79 2.14 5.27 11.57
CA LYS A 79 3.09 6.24 12.15
C LYS A 79 3.45 5.90 13.60
N ASN A 80 2.52 5.27 14.32
CA ASN A 80 2.68 4.74 15.67
C ASN A 80 1.89 3.42 15.80
N PRO A 81 2.30 2.48 16.67
CA PRO A 81 1.63 1.19 16.86
C PRO A 81 0.29 1.28 17.63
N GLU A 82 -0.30 2.47 17.70
CA GLU A 82 -1.63 2.63 18.28
C GLU A 82 -2.69 2.01 17.36
N PRO A 83 -3.73 1.35 17.90
CA PRO A 83 -4.69 0.57 17.12
C PRO A 83 -5.44 1.38 16.04
N ASP A 84 -5.47 2.71 16.16
CA ASP A 84 -6.08 3.64 15.20
C ASP A 84 -5.10 4.75 14.78
N GLY A 85 -3.79 4.47 14.87
CA GLY A 85 -2.75 5.43 14.52
C GLY A 85 -2.83 5.84 13.05
N PRO A 86 -2.56 7.12 12.71
CA PRO A 86 -2.54 7.55 11.32
C PRO A 86 -1.47 6.77 10.56
N TRP A 87 -1.78 6.41 9.32
CA TRP A 87 -0.77 5.88 8.42
C TRP A 87 0.04 7.02 7.84
N ALA A 88 1.29 6.75 7.54
CA ALA A 88 2.21 7.68 6.91
C ALA A 88 3.00 7.01 5.80
N ILE A 89 3.40 7.84 4.84
CA ILE A 89 4.41 7.53 3.84
C ILE A 89 5.75 7.77 4.52
N HIS A 90 6.60 6.75 4.53
CA HIS A 90 7.96 6.82 5.05
C HIS A 90 8.94 6.72 3.89
N VAL A 91 9.97 7.55 3.91
CA VAL A 91 11.12 7.50 2.99
C VAL A 91 12.36 7.32 3.85
N ASP A 92 13.12 6.25 3.62
CA ASP A 92 14.28 5.84 4.43
C ASP A 92 13.99 5.77 5.95
N GLY A 93 12.76 5.35 6.28
CA GLY A 93 12.28 5.24 7.65
C GLY A 93 11.75 6.54 8.26
N GLU A 94 11.85 7.68 7.58
CA GLU A 94 11.34 8.97 8.05
C GLU A 94 9.92 9.23 7.54
N PRO A 95 8.94 9.53 8.41
CA PRO A 95 7.58 9.85 7.98
C PRO A 95 7.54 11.23 7.29
N VAL A 96 7.23 11.25 5.99
CA VAL A 96 7.22 12.47 5.17
C VAL A 96 5.83 13.08 4.97
N ALA A 97 4.78 12.26 5.04
CA ALA A 97 3.39 12.71 4.92
C ALA A 97 2.43 11.70 5.54
N ASP A 98 1.31 12.18 6.10
CA ASP A 98 0.21 11.31 6.54
C ASP A 98 -0.62 10.85 5.32
N VAL A 99 -1.16 9.63 5.37
CA VAL A 99 -1.95 9.02 4.31
C VAL A 99 -3.16 8.28 4.88
N GLU A 100 -4.33 8.51 4.28
CA GLU A 100 -5.52 7.74 4.60
C GLU A 100 -5.42 6.34 3.98
N HIS A 101 -5.97 5.33 4.65
CA HIS A 101 -6.08 3.98 4.09
C HIS A 101 -7.47 3.42 4.39
N ARG A 102 -7.99 2.60 3.48
CA ARG A 102 -9.25 1.90 3.64
C ARG A 102 -9.10 0.48 3.13
N ARG A 103 -9.64 -0.48 3.89
CA ARG A 103 -9.79 -1.85 3.42
C ARG A 103 -11.08 -1.94 2.59
N GLU A 104 -10.95 -2.34 1.33
CA GLU A 104 -12.08 -2.53 0.44
C GLU A 104 -12.77 -3.88 0.72
N PRO A 105 -14.06 -4.01 0.37
CA PRO A 105 -14.82 -5.26 0.57
C PRO A 105 -14.15 -6.49 -0.06
N ASP A 106 -13.50 -6.30 -1.20
CA ASP A 106 -12.78 -7.35 -1.94
C ASP A 106 -11.45 -7.77 -1.28
N GLY A 107 -11.03 -7.09 -0.20
CA GLY A 107 -9.93 -7.54 0.66
C GLY A 107 -8.58 -6.88 0.40
N TYR A 108 -8.48 -5.96 -0.56
CA TYR A 108 -7.30 -5.11 -0.77
C TYR A 108 -7.39 -3.77 -0.03
N THR A 109 -6.26 -3.09 0.11
CA THR A 109 -6.19 -1.74 0.71
C THR A 109 -6.16 -0.68 -0.38
N ARG A 110 -7.01 0.34 -0.28
CA ARG A 110 -6.94 1.56 -1.08
C ARG A 110 -6.38 2.69 -0.23
N TYR A 111 -5.34 3.36 -0.72
CA TYR A 111 -4.80 4.57 -0.09
C TYR A 111 -5.52 5.80 -0.63
N GLY A 112 -5.77 6.77 0.25
CA GLY A 112 -6.48 8.02 -0.04
C GLY A 112 -5.63 9.07 -0.79
N VAL A 113 -4.56 8.64 -1.46
CA VAL A 113 -3.67 9.48 -2.25
C VAL A 113 -3.61 8.93 -3.67
N SER A 114 -3.42 9.81 -4.66
CA SER A 114 -3.16 9.37 -6.02
C SER A 114 -1.70 9.00 -6.25
N SER A 115 -1.40 8.22 -7.28
CA SER A 115 -0.04 7.89 -7.71
C SER A 115 0.78 9.16 -8.00
N ASP A 116 0.27 10.08 -8.81
CA ASP A 116 0.94 11.36 -9.11
C ASP A 116 1.27 12.15 -7.84
N ARG A 117 0.30 12.26 -6.92
CA ARG A 117 0.49 13.00 -5.67
C ARG A 117 1.50 12.31 -4.76
N PHE A 118 1.51 10.98 -4.77
CA PHE A 118 2.49 10.18 -4.05
C PHE A 118 3.90 10.40 -4.61
N GLU A 119 4.08 10.40 -5.95
CA GLU A 119 5.36 10.71 -6.60
C GLU A 119 5.86 12.12 -6.21
N GLU A 120 4.97 13.13 -6.19
CA GLU A 120 5.32 14.49 -5.76
C GLU A 120 5.82 14.57 -4.31
N ILE A 121 5.13 13.86 -3.39
CA ILE A 121 5.49 13.85 -1.96
C ILE A 121 6.89 13.24 -1.77
N VAL A 122 7.15 12.09 -2.41
CA VAL A 122 8.44 11.41 -2.33
C VAL A 122 9.55 12.27 -2.92
N ALA A 123 9.35 12.84 -4.11
CA ALA A 123 10.33 13.73 -4.74
C ALA A 123 10.65 14.94 -3.86
N SER A 124 9.62 15.59 -3.29
CA SER A 124 9.80 16.74 -2.40
C SER A 124 10.56 16.39 -1.12
N ALA A 125 10.41 15.18 -0.59
CA ALA A 125 11.14 14.72 0.59
C ALA A 125 12.64 14.59 0.29
N ILE A 126 12.98 13.96 -0.84
CA ILE A 126 14.37 13.78 -1.28
C ILE A 126 15.04 15.13 -1.57
N GLU A 127 14.33 16.06 -2.21
CA GLU A 127 14.84 17.41 -2.46
C GLU A 127 15.07 18.21 -1.16
N SER A 128 14.31 17.90 -0.10
CA SER A 128 14.46 18.55 1.20
C SER A 128 15.64 17.98 1.99
N ASP A 129 15.92 16.68 1.85
CA ASP A 129 17.06 16.00 2.45
C ASP A 129 18.41 16.49 1.87
N ASP A 130 18.53 16.66 0.55
CA ASP A 130 19.76 17.21 -0.10
C ASP A 130 20.09 18.64 0.38
N ARG A 131 19.08 19.40 0.85
CA ARG A 131 19.31 20.72 1.46
C ARG A 131 19.74 20.65 2.92
N GLY A 132 19.49 19.56 3.62
CA GLY A 132 19.88 19.33 5.01
C GLY A 132 21.39 19.11 5.18
N ASP A 133 22.07 18.54 4.18
CA ASP A 133 23.49 18.18 4.26
C ASP A 133 24.47 19.37 4.05
N ARG A 134 24.03 20.50 3.46
CA ARG A 134 24.92 21.66 3.17
C ARG A 134 25.11 22.67 4.32
N GLY A 135 24.80 22.29 5.57
CA GLY A 135 24.64 23.23 6.69
C GLY A 135 25.34 22.88 8.00
N SER A 136 26.57 22.38 8.00
CA SER A 136 27.41 22.34 9.23
C SER A 136 28.90 22.39 8.92
N GLY A 137 29.30 23.46 8.24
CA GLY A 137 30.69 23.92 8.19
C GLY A 137 30.82 25.25 8.90
N SER A 138 30.47 25.32 10.20
CA SER A 138 30.89 26.44 11.04
C SER A 138 32.37 26.27 11.35
N ASP A 139 33.19 26.77 10.42
CA ASP A 139 34.49 27.34 10.73
C ASP A 139 34.27 28.43 11.80
N SER A 140 34.87 28.26 12.96
CA SER A 140 34.97 29.30 13.97
C SER A 140 36.36 29.19 14.57
N GLU A 141 37.09 30.29 14.37
CA GLU A 141 38.49 30.59 14.66
C GLU A 141 38.95 30.32 16.11
#